data_AF-A0A0B6XWE5-F1
#
_entry.id   AF-A0A0B6XWE5-F1
#
_cell.length_a   1.000
_cell.length_b   1.000
_cell.length_c   1.000
_cell.angle_alpha   90.00
_cell.angle_beta   90.00
_cell.angle_gamma   90.00
#
_symmetry.space_group_name_H-M   'P 1'
#
loop_
_entity.id
_entity.type
_entity.pdbx_description
1 polymer ?
#
loop_
_entity_poly.entity_id
_entity_poly.type
_entity_poly.pdbx_seq_one_letter_code
_entity_poly.pdbx_strand_id
1 'polypeptide(L)'
;ITKTLQKSLKQVNETLKKVKHEKENKNRIPEEPAEGKANIVSIRFWLLDDSTLVRRFNGDDKIKNLFKYTAVIGYPKEEFQLISLIDTRIIEEFEE
;
A
#
# COMPACT_ATOMS: atom_id res chain seq x y z
N ILE A 1 15.07 -16.99 30.29
CA ILE A 1 13.94 -16.53 29.44
C ILE A 1 14.04 -17.30 28.12
N THR A 2 13.09 -18.21 27.87
CA THR A 2 13.16 -19.24 26.82
C THR A 2 12.95 -18.63 25.42
N LYS A 3 13.66 -19.14 24.40
CA LYS A 3 13.55 -18.72 22.98
C LYS A 3 12.09 -18.63 22.48
N THR A 4 11.20 -19.41 23.06
CA THR A 4 9.75 -19.41 22.79
C THR A 4 9.09 -18.06 23.10
N LEU A 5 9.46 -17.41 24.22
CA LEU A 5 8.95 -16.09 24.63
C LEU A 5 9.40 -14.96 23.69
N GLN A 6 10.62 -15.03 23.15
CA GLN A 6 11.12 -14.03 22.20
C GLN A 6 10.42 -14.12 20.84
N LYS A 7 10.10 -15.34 20.39
CA LYS A 7 9.42 -15.56 19.11
C LYS A 7 7.95 -15.11 19.17
N SER A 8 7.27 -15.37 20.29
CA SER A 8 5.90 -14.88 20.51
C SER A 8 5.84 -13.36 20.63
N LEU A 9 6.82 -12.73 21.30
CA LEU A 9 6.90 -11.26 21.41
C LEU A 9 7.10 -10.58 20.04
N LYS A 10 7.91 -11.16 19.15
CA LYS A 10 8.06 -10.66 17.77
C LYS A 10 6.77 -10.76 16.97
N GLN A 11 6.11 -11.91 16.99
CA GLN A 11 4.83 -12.10 16.30
C GLN A 11 3.72 -11.19 16.82
N VAL A 12 3.64 -11.00 18.15
CA VAL A 12 2.69 -10.07 18.76
C VAL A 12 2.98 -8.62 18.35
N ASN A 13 4.25 -8.21 18.29
CA ASN A 13 4.62 -6.87 17.80
C ASN A 13 4.33 -6.66 16.32
N GLU A 14 4.57 -7.64 15.46
CA GLU A 14 4.23 -7.57 14.03
C GLU A 14 2.71 -7.50 13.82
N THR A 15 1.95 -8.27 14.60
CA THR A 15 0.48 -8.25 14.56
C THR A 15 -0.08 -6.92 15.09
N LEU A 16 0.50 -6.38 16.16
CA LEU A 16 0.12 -5.08 16.71
C LEU A 16 0.47 -3.92 15.77
N LYS A 17 1.59 -4.00 15.04
CA LYS A 17 1.92 -3.03 13.98
C LYS A 17 0.89 -3.08 12.85
N LYS A 18 0.52 -4.28 12.38
CA LYS A 18 -0.51 -4.45 11.34
C LYS A 18 -1.88 -3.91 11.77
N VAL A 19 -2.36 -4.27 12.96
CA VAL A 19 -3.69 -3.84 13.45
C VAL A 19 -3.74 -2.35 13.74
N LYS A 20 -2.67 -1.74 14.27
CA LYS A 20 -2.61 -0.29 14.51
C LYS A 20 -2.55 0.50 13.20
N HIS A 21 -1.82 -0.01 12.19
CA HIS A 21 -1.83 0.57 10.84
C HIS A 21 -3.21 0.46 10.17
N GLU A 22 -3.90 -0.67 10.27
CA GLU A 22 -5.23 -0.85 9.67
C GLU A 22 -6.29 0.10 10.26
N LYS A 23 -6.25 0.36 11.56
CA LYS A 23 -7.28 1.16 12.25
C LYS A 23 -7.11 2.67 12.05
N GLU A 24 -5.88 3.15 11.91
CA GLU A 24 -5.59 4.58 11.69
C GLU A 24 -5.68 4.98 10.20
N ASN A 25 -5.49 4.03 9.28
CA ASN A 25 -5.44 4.31 7.84
C ASN A 25 -6.74 4.13 7.05
N LYS A 26 -7.74 3.40 7.56
CA LYS A 26 -9.04 3.25 6.87
C LYS A 26 -9.73 4.60 6.59
N ASN A 27 -9.44 5.63 7.38
CA ASN A 27 -9.98 6.99 7.19
C ASN A 27 -9.17 7.86 6.21
N ARG A 28 -8.05 7.37 5.63
CA ARG A 28 -7.11 8.21 4.87
C ARG A 28 -6.92 7.82 3.40
N ILE A 29 -7.39 6.64 3.00
CA ILE A 29 -7.39 6.23 1.59
C ILE A 29 -8.81 6.39 1.04
N PRO A 30 -8.98 6.98 -0.16
CA PRO A 30 -10.26 6.96 -0.85
C PRO A 30 -10.81 5.54 -1.00
N GLU A 31 -12.12 5.37 -0.87
CA GLU A 31 -12.76 4.08 -1.15
C GLU A 31 -12.48 3.64 -2.58
N GLU A 32 -12.34 2.34 -2.78
CA GLU A 32 -12.14 1.79 -4.12
C GLU A 32 -13.40 2.03 -4.97
N PRO A 33 -13.28 2.68 -6.15
CA PRO A 33 -14.44 2.97 -6.98
C PRO A 33 -15.06 1.67 -7.52
N ALA A 34 -16.39 1.65 -7.55
CA ALA A 34 -17.17 0.56 -8.11
C ALA A 34 -16.95 0.41 -9.62
N GLU A 35 -16.97 -0.83 -10.11
CA GLU A 35 -16.85 -1.14 -11.53
C GLU A 35 -17.97 -0.44 -12.34
N GLY A 36 -17.62 0.10 -13.51
CA GLY A 36 -18.58 0.74 -14.41
C GLY A 36 -18.81 2.24 -14.25
N LYS A 37 -18.12 2.93 -13.32
CA LYS A 37 -18.08 4.41 -13.37
C LYS A 37 -17.11 4.89 -14.44
N ALA A 38 -17.39 6.06 -15.02
CA ALA A 38 -16.46 6.72 -15.94
C ALA A 38 -15.16 7.13 -15.21
N ASN A 39 -14.06 7.17 -15.97
CA ASN A 39 -12.72 7.56 -15.50
C ASN A 39 -12.13 6.70 -14.37
N ILE A 40 -12.25 5.37 -14.46
CA ILE A 40 -11.58 4.45 -13.54
C ILE A 40 -10.34 3.87 -14.20
N VAL A 41 -9.24 3.82 -13.44
CA VAL A 41 -8.02 3.09 -13.79
C VAL A 41 -7.83 1.91 -12.85
N SER A 42 -7.45 0.76 -13.39
CA SER A 42 -7.13 -0.43 -12.59
C SER A 42 -5.61 -0.59 -12.54
N ILE A 43 -5.05 -0.54 -11.33
CA ILE A 43 -3.60 -0.63 -11.12
C ILE A 43 -3.29 -1.98 -10.47
N ARG A 44 -2.34 -2.71 -11.06
CA ARG A 44 -1.78 -3.94 -10.52
C ARG A 44 -0.43 -3.65 -9.86
N PHE A 45 -0.36 -3.86 -8.56
CA PHE A 45 0.87 -3.82 -7.77
C PHE A 45 1.52 -5.21 -7.78
N TRP A 46 2.81 -5.23 -8.03
CA TRP A 46 3.66 -6.41 -7.88
C TRP A 46 4.49 -6.19 -6.62
N LEU A 47 4.33 -7.08 -5.64
CA LEU A 47 4.91 -6.95 -4.32
C LEU A 47 6.18 -7.80 -4.20
N LEU A 48 7.00 -7.51 -3.20
CA LEU A 48 8.29 -8.18 -2.98
C LEU A 48 8.18 -9.64 -2.54
N ASP A 49 6.99 -10.09 -2.13
CA ASP A 49 6.69 -11.47 -1.78
C ASP A 49 6.15 -12.28 -2.98
N ASP A 50 6.41 -11.79 -4.20
CA ASP A 50 5.89 -12.30 -5.48
C ASP A 50 4.35 -12.30 -5.59
N SER A 51 3.65 -11.73 -4.60
CA SER A 51 2.21 -11.57 -4.67
C SER A 51 1.82 -10.38 -5.54
N THR A 52 0.59 -10.41 -6.05
CA THR A 52 0.03 -9.30 -6.81
C THR A 52 -1.26 -8.83 -6.18
N LEU A 53 -1.46 -7.52 -6.23
CA LEU A 53 -2.68 -6.89 -5.76
C LEU A 53 -3.23 -5.98 -6.85
N VAL A 54 -4.52 -6.10 -7.15
CA VAL A 54 -5.21 -5.21 -8.08
C VAL A 54 -6.15 -4.31 -7.30
N ARG A 55 -6.08 -3.00 -7.56
CA ARG A 55 -6.99 -2.01 -6.99
C ARG A 55 -7.39 -0.99 -8.04
N ARG A 56 -8.65 -0.58 -8.03
CA ARG A 56 -9.15 0.53 -8.85
C ARG A 56 -8.89 1.88 -8.17
N PHE A 57 -8.63 2.88 -9.00
CA PHE A 57 -8.48 4.29 -8.62
C PHE A 57 -9.28 5.16 -9.60
N ASN A 58 -9.60 6.38 -9.19
CA ASN A 58 -10.11 7.37 -10.12
C ASN A 58 -8.95 7.83 -11.02
N GLY A 59 -9.18 8.05 -12.31
CA GLY A 59 -8.17 8.58 -13.23
C GLY A 59 -7.69 9.97 -12.83
N ASP A 60 -8.51 10.73 -12.10
CA ASP A 60 -8.18 12.05 -11.56
C ASP A 60 -7.54 11.99 -10.16
N ASP A 61 -7.33 10.80 -9.58
CA ASP A 61 -6.70 10.68 -8.27
C ASP A 61 -5.24 11.15 -8.33
N LYS A 62 -4.84 11.93 -7.31
CA LYS A 62 -3.44 12.35 -7.17
C LYS A 62 -2.54 11.15 -6.93
N ILE A 63 -1.33 11.18 -7.49
CA ILE A 63 -0.28 10.16 -7.29
C ILE A 63 -0.05 9.88 -5.80
N LYS A 64 -0.14 10.91 -4.94
CA LYS A 64 -0.09 10.77 -3.46
C LYS A 64 -1.01 9.67 -2.91
N ASN A 65 -2.17 9.44 -3.52
CA ASN A 65 -3.10 8.40 -3.09
C ASN A 65 -2.56 6.98 -3.34
N LEU A 66 -1.71 6.78 -4.35
CA LEU A 66 -0.99 5.52 -4.58
C LEU A 66 -0.01 5.25 -3.44
N PHE A 67 0.82 6.25 -3.09
CA PHE A 67 1.78 6.12 -1.99
C PHE A 67 1.10 5.92 -0.63
N LYS A 68 0.00 6.64 -0.38
CA LYS A 68 -0.83 6.38 0.80
C LYS A 68 -1.28 4.93 0.81
N TYR A 69 -1.83 4.45 -0.30
CA TYR A 69 -2.31 3.09 -0.40
C TYR A 69 -1.21 2.06 -0.12
N THR A 70 -0.03 2.21 -0.72
CA THR A 70 1.09 1.29 -0.52
C THR A 70 1.61 1.33 0.92
N ALA A 71 1.64 2.49 1.56
CA ALA A 71 1.97 2.59 2.98
C ALA A 71 0.99 1.79 3.87
N VAL A 72 -0.31 1.78 3.53
CA VAL A 72 -1.32 1.02 4.29
C VAL A 72 -1.12 -0.49 4.16
N ILE A 73 -0.76 -0.96 2.96
CA ILE A 73 -0.47 -2.39 2.74
C ILE A 73 0.94 -2.81 3.17
N GLY A 74 1.69 -1.92 3.85
CA GLY A 74 2.98 -2.23 4.47
C GLY A 74 4.22 -1.83 3.66
N TYR A 75 4.04 -1.05 2.59
CA TYR A 75 5.11 -0.57 1.70
C TYR A 75 5.18 0.97 1.70
N PRO A 76 5.66 1.58 2.81
CA PRO A 76 5.82 3.03 2.92
C PRO A 76 6.88 3.57 1.95
N LYS A 77 6.68 4.80 1.45
CA LYS A 77 7.56 5.41 0.44
C LYS A 77 8.97 5.71 0.94
N GLU A 78 9.15 5.76 2.27
CA GLU A 78 10.44 5.98 2.94
C GLU A 78 11.33 4.73 2.85
N GLU A 79 10.75 3.54 2.68
CA GLU A 79 11.47 2.26 2.62
C GLU A 79 11.39 1.62 1.23
N PHE A 80 10.37 1.95 0.43
CA PHE A 80 10.10 1.31 -0.86
C PHE A 80 9.84 2.33 -1.98
N GLN A 81 10.18 1.95 -3.21
CA GLN A 81 9.92 2.75 -4.41
C GLN A 81 8.84 2.11 -5.26
N LEU A 82 7.96 2.94 -5.83
CA LEU A 82 7.02 2.50 -6.86
C LEU A 82 7.66 2.63 -8.23
N ILE A 83 7.62 1.55 -9.00
CA ILE A 83 8.18 1.49 -10.34
C ILE A 83 7.06 1.13 -11.31
N SER A 84 6.90 1.92 -12.36
CA SER A 84 6.01 1.60 -13.46
C SER A 84 6.64 0.54 -14.35
N LEU A 85 5.93 -0.56 -14.61
CA LEU A 85 6.43 -1.63 -15.47
C LEU A 85 6.33 -1.30 -16.97
N ILE A 86 5.52 -0.31 -17.35
CA ILE A 86 5.30 0.03 -18.76
C ILE A 86 6.52 0.75 -19.34
N ASP A 87 7.09 1.68 -18.57
CA ASP A 87 8.19 2.53 -18.98
C ASP A 87 9.42 2.41 -18.07
N THR A 88 9.39 1.51 -17.08
CA THR A 88 10.48 1.24 -16.12
C THR A 88 10.92 2.47 -15.33
N ARG A 89 10.04 3.47 -15.20
CA ARG A 89 10.32 4.70 -14.46
C ARG A 89 9.89 4.59 -13.00
N ILE A 90 10.65 5.24 -12.14
CA ILE A 90 10.26 5.45 -10.75
C ILE A 90 9.10 6.44 -10.74
N ILE A 91 8.02 6.09 -10.06
CA ILE A 91 6.91 7.00 -9.81
C ILE A 91 7.34 7.88 -8.64
N GLU A 92 7.30 9.19 -8.83
CA GLU A 92 7.65 10.19 -7.82
C GLU A 92 6.42 11.06 -7.48
N GLU A 93 6.33 11.50 -6.22
CA GLU A 93 5.33 12.49 -5.81
C GLU A 93 5.93 13.88 -6.09
N PHE A 94 5.38 14.59 -7.09
CA PHE A 94 5.71 16.00 -7.29
C PHE A 94 4.85 16.84 -6.34
N GLU A 95 5.49 17.67 -5.52
CA GLU A 95 4.81 18.72 -4.78
C GLU A 95 4.53 19.88 -5.75
N GLU A 96 3.24 20.10 -6.07
CA GLU A 96 2.75 21.36 -6.66
C GLU A 96 2.62 22.44 -5.59
#